data_AF-A0A517Q0D7-F1
#
_entry.id   AF-A0A517Q0D7-F1
#
_cell.length_a   1.000
_cell.length_b   1.000
_cell.length_c   1.000
_cell.angle_alpha   90.00
_cell.angle_beta   90.00
_cell.angle_gamma   90.00
#
_symmetry.space_group_name_H-M   'P 1'
#
loop_
_entity.id
_entity.type
_entity.pdbx_description
1 polymer ?
#
loop_
_entity_poly.entity_id
_entity_poly.type
_entity_poly.pdbx_seq_one_letter_code
_entity_poly.pdbx_strand_id
1 'polypeptide(L)'
;MTSSDKSSQPREKIFTLGNTIVMLLFLGVIYFLFFHGFVFANAANSQLLAIYEVAEVGGTLHELDEKVASLPQTWITASSHEDSRIFSAPLQFGASEWILSIKAEEGLITCVRIHTADSIRFHPEAAPPDKGECSFEW
;
A
#
# COMPACT_ATOMS: atom_id res chain seq x y z
N MET A 1 -25.28 55.64 29.66
CA MET A 1 -23.81 55.48 29.52
C MET A 1 -23.51 54.00 29.55
N THR A 2 -23.29 53.40 28.38
CA THR A 2 -23.00 51.98 28.20
C THR A 2 -21.58 51.68 28.68
N SER A 3 -21.48 50.97 29.80
CA SER A 3 -20.23 50.49 30.36
C SER A 3 -19.59 49.48 29.40
N SER A 4 -18.40 49.84 28.93
CA SER A 4 -17.63 49.15 27.90
C SER A 4 -17.21 47.75 28.36
N ASP A 5 -17.73 46.73 27.68
CA ASP A 5 -17.25 45.34 27.65
C ASP A 5 -15.78 45.29 27.17
N LYS A 6 -14.83 45.50 28.08
CA LYS A 6 -13.37 45.39 27.80
C LYS A 6 -12.72 44.17 28.43
N SER A 7 -13.44 43.42 29.26
CA SER A 7 -12.91 42.29 30.05
C SER A 7 -12.99 40.94 29.31
N SER A 8 -13.93 40.78 28.37
CA SER A 8 -14.16 39.55 27.60
C SER A 8 -13.19 39.37 26.41
N GLN A 9 -12.77 40.47 25.77
CA GLN A 9 -11.93 40.44 24.57
C GLN A 9 -10.59 39.67 24.67
N PRO A 10 -9.76 39.79 25.74
CA PRO A 10 -8.48 39.09 25.78
C PRO A 10 -8.66 37.58 25.98
N ARG A 11 -9.70 37.15 26.71
CA ARG A 11 -9.99 35.73 26.92
C ARG A 11 -10.47 35.06 25.62
N GLU A 12 -11.40 35.70 24.90
CA GLU A 12 -11.88 35.19 23.62
C GLU A 12 -10.75 35.02 22.60
N LYS A 13 -9.84 36.00 22.47
CA LYS A 13 -8.68 35.90 21.56
C LYS A 13 -7.73 34.74 21.92
N ILE A 14 -7.50 34.48 23.20
CA ILE A 14 -6.66 33.36 23.65
C ILE A 14 -7.34 32.02 23.35
N PHE A 15 -8.66 31.92 23.58
CA PHE A 15 -9.43 30.73 23.23
C PHE A 15 -9.45 30.48 21.72
N THR A 16 -9.66 31.51 20.89
CA THR A 16 -9.62 31.39 19.42
C THR A 16 -8.23 31.00 18.91
N LEU A 17 -7.17 31.59 19.46
CA LEU A 17 -5.79 31.25 19.10
C LEU A 17 -5.46 29.79 19.49
N GLY A 18 -5.83 29.38 20.71
CA GLY A 18 -5.67 28.00 21.18
C GLY A 18 -6.41 27.00 20.29
N ASN A 19 -7.68 27.27 19.96
CA ASN A 19 -8.46 26.41 19.04
C ASN A 19 -7.84 26.35 17.65
N THR A 20 -7.30 27.47 17.14
CA THR A 20 -6.65 27.52 15.83
C THR A 20 -5.37 26.67 15.83
N ILE A 21 -4.55 26.77 16.88
CA ILE A 21 -3.34 25.95 17.03
C ILE A 21 -3.70 24.46 17.10
N VAL A 22 -4.70 24.10 17.90
CA VAL A 22 -5.16 22.71 18.00
C VAL A 22 -5.68 22.18 16.66
N MET A 23 -6.45 22.99 15.93
CA MET A 23 -6.95 22.62 14.61
C MET A 23 -5.81 22.43 13.60
N LEU A 24 -4.81 23.32 13.60
CA LEU A 24 -3.63 23.20 12.72
C LEU A 24 -2.78 21.98 13.06
N LEU A 25 -2.60 21.66 14.35
CA LEU A 25 -1.91 20.45 14.77
C LEU A 25 -2.65 19.20 14.31
N PHE A 26 -3.99 19.19 14.46
CA PHE A 26 -4.81 18.07 14.01
C PHE A 26 -4.73 17.88 12.49
N LEU A 27 -4.84 18.97 11.71
CA LEU A 27 -4.65 18.94 10.25
C LEU A 27 -3.23 18.49 9.87
N GLY A 28 -2.22 18.94 10.61
CA GLY A 28 -0.83 18.53 10.41
C GLY A 28 -0.61 17.04 10.62
N VAL A 29 -1.20 16.46 11.69
CA VAL A 29 -1.16 15.02 11.95
C VAL A 29 -1.87 14.25 10.84
N ILE A 30 -3.06 14.67 10.44
CA ILE A 30 -3.78 14.03 9.32
C ILE A 30 -2.93 14.06 8.05
N TYR A 31 -2.43 15.24 7.67
CA TYR A 31 -1.59 15.38 6.49
C TYR A 31 -0.35 14.48 6.55
N PHE A 32 0.33 14.44 7.70
CA PHE A 32 1.49 13.59 7.91
C PHE A 32 1.16 12.11 7.71
N LEU A 33 0.05 11.62 8.28
CA LEU A 33 -0.38 10.23 8.13
C LEU A 33 -0.70 9.87 6.68
N PHE A 34 -1.45 10.72 5.96
CA PHE A 34 -1.76 10.50 4.54
C PHE A 34 -0.51 10.52 3.66
N PHE A 35 0.38 11.51 3.87
CA PHE A 35 1.59 11.64 3.06
C PHE A 35 2.55 10.46 3.29
N HIS A 36 2.79 10.08 4.54
CA HIS A 36 3.60 8.91 4.85
C HIS A 36 2.99 7.64 4.28
N GLY A 37 1.68 7.43 4.46
CA GLY A 37 0.99 6.25 3.92
C GLY A 37 1.17 6.14 2.40
N PHE A 38 1.00 7.25 1.68
CA PHE A 38 1.19 7.31 0.23
C PHE A 38 2.63 6.98 -0.21
N VAL A 39 3.64 7.56 0.44
CA VAL A 39 5.06 7.30 0.09
C VAL A 39 5.42 5.84 0.35
N PHE A 40 5.01 5.28 1.49
CA PHE A 40 5.29 3.89 1.85
C PHE A 40 4.60 2.92 0.89
N ALA A 41 3.34 3.17 0.54
CA ALA A 41 2.61 2.34 -0.42
C ALA A 41 3.27 2.35 -1.80
N ASN A 42 3.71 3.52 -2.29
CA ASN A 42 4.43 3.58 -3.57
C ASN A 42 5.76 2.83 -3.52
N ALA A 43 6.50 2.94 -2.42
CA ALA A 43 7.73 2.17 -2.24
C ALA A 43 7.46 0.65 -2.23
N ALA A 44 6.44 0.19 -1.52
CA ALA A 44 6.04 -1.21 -1.52
C ALA A 44 5.57 -1.68 -2.90
N ASN A 45 4.71 -0.91 -3.58
CA ASN A 45 4.24 -1.21 -4.92
C ASN A 45 5.39 -1.30 -5.92
N SER A 46 6.40 -0.43 -5.81
CA SER A 46 7.59 -0.51 -6.68
C SER A 46 8.38 -1.82 -6.48
N GLN A 47 8.43 -2.35 -5.26
CA GLN A 47 9.07 -3.65 -4.99
C GLN A 47 8.23 -4.81 -5.53
N LEU A 48 6.91 -4.75 -5.40
CA LEU A 48 6.01 -5.73 -6.03
C LEU A 48 6.14 -5.73 -7.56
N LEU A 49 6.25 -4.55 -8.17
CA LEU A 49 6.47 -4.42 -9.62
C LEU A 49 7.79 -5.04 -10.06
N ALA A 50 8.87 -4.84 -9.30
CA ALA A 50 10.16 -5.47 -9.61
C ALA A 50 10.07 -7.01 -9.57
N ILE A 51 9.35 -7.57 -8.60
CA ILE A 51 9.09 -9.02 -8.53
C ILE A 51 8.21 -9.47 -9.70
N TYR A 52 7.16 -8.71 -10.01
CA TYR A 52 6.29 -8.98 -11.14
C TYR A 52 7.07 -9.02 -12.45
N GLU A 53 8.03 -8.12 -12.67
CA GLU A 53 8.84 -8.05 -13.89
C GLU A 53 9.65 -9.33 -14.11
N VAL A 54 10.28 -9.86 -13.07
CA VAL A 54 11.10 -11.08 -13.15
C VAL A 54 10.28 -12.38 -13.13
N ALA A 55 9.00 -12.32 -12.76
CA ALA A 55 8.09 -13.45 -12.78
C ALA A 55 7.60 -13.71 -14.21
N GLU A 56 8.08 -14.82 -14.79
CA GLU A 56 7.78 -15.22 -16.16
C GLU A 56 6.89 -16.46 -16.17
N VAL A 57 5.81 -16.39 -16.96
CA VAL A 57 4.92 -17.55 -17.20
C VAL A 57 5.71 -18.62 -17.96
N GLY A 58 5.61 -19.87 -17.50
CA GLY A 58 6.42 -21.00 -17.97
C GLY A 58 7.79 -21.14 -17.29
N GLY A 59 8.21 -20.14 -16.50
CA GLY A 59 9.39 -20.25 -15.64
C GLY A 59 9.13 -21.10 -14.40
N THR A 60 10.18 -21.53 -13.69
CA THR A 60 10.03 -22.32 -12.45
C THR A 60 9.91 -21.41 -11.22
N LEU A 61 9.22 -21.87 -10.17
CA LEU A 61 9.20 -21.16 -8.89
C LEU A 61 10.61 -21.03 -8.28
N HIS A 62 11.47 -22.02 -8.50
CA HIS A 62 12.85 -22.00 -8.00
C HIS A 62 13.66 -20.85 -8.64
N GLU A 63 13.61 -20.71 -9.96
CA GLU A 63 14.29 -19.61 -10.66
C GLU A 63 13.73 -18.24 -10.23
N LEU A 64 12.41 -18.15 -10.05
CA LEU A 64 11.79 -16.96 -9.49
C LEU A 64 12.35 -16.64 -8.10
N ASP A 65 12.40 -17.62 -7.18
CA ASP A 65 12.89 -17.42 -5.82
C ASP A 65 14.34 -16.93 -5.81
N GLU A 66 15.20 -17.44 -6.70
CA GLU A 66 16.58 -16.96 -6.87
C GLU A 66 16.65 -15.51 -7.34
N LYS A 67 15.84 -15.14 -8.35
CA LYS A 67 15.78 -13.75 -8.83
C LYS A 67 15.26 -12.82 -7.74
N VAL A 68 14.20 -13.21 -7.03
CA VAL A 68 13.55 -12.43 -5.97
C VAL A 68 14.46 -12.23 -4.77
N ALA A 69 15.31 -13.21 -4.43
CA ALA A 69 16.28 -13.08 -3.34
C ALA A 69 17.29 -11.94 -3.56
N SER A 70 17.52 -11.53 -4.80
CA SER A 70 18.40 -10.41 -5.15
C SER A 70 17.73 -9.04 -5.10
N LEU A 71 16.40 -8.99 -4.99
CA LEU A 71 15.60 -7.76 -5.02
C LEU A 71 15.41 -7.17 -3.62
N PRO A 72 15.25 -5.85 -3.49
CA PRO A 72 14.91 -5.21 -2.23
C PRO A 72 13.48 -5.54 -1.82
N GLN A 73 13.30 -6.06 -0.59
CA GLN A 73 12.00 -6.47 -0.03
C GLN A 73 11.67 -5.78 1.30
N THR A 74 12.26 -4.60 1.55
CA THR A 74 12.15 -3.89 2.84
C THR A 74 10.73 -3.49 3.22
N TRP A 75 9.85 -3.29 2.24
CA TRP A 75 8.53 -2.71 2.42
C TRP A 75 7.39 -3.68 2.14
N ILE A 76 7.69 -4.96 1.92
CA ILE A 76 6.71 -5.98 1.57
C ILE A 76 6.85 -7.19 2.48
N THR A 77 5.79 -7.97 2.59
CA THR A 77 5.81 -9.28 3.22
C THR A 77 5.69 -10.36 2.16
N ALA A 78 6.43 -11.45 2.33
CA ALA A 78 6.40 -12.61 1.44
C ALA A 78 5.84 -13.83 2.19
N SER A 79 4.96 -14.57 1.53
CA SER A 79 4.54 -15.91 1.95
C SER A 79 4.65 -16.88 0.79
N SER A 80 5.11 -18.09 1.12
CA SER A 80 5.37 -19.15 0.14
C SER A 80 4.56 -20.39 0.52
N HIS A 81 3.89 -20.95 -0.46
CA HIS A 81 3.23 -22.25 -0.40
C HIS A 81 3.80 -23.16 -1.50
N GLU A 82 3.48 -24.45 -1.50
CA GLU A 82 4.03 -25.43 -2.45
C GLU A 82 3.96 -24.93 -3.91
N ASP A 83 2.79 -24.51 -4.34
CA ASP A 83 2.52 -24.08 -5.72
C ASP A 83 2.25 -22.56 -5.86
N SER A 84 2.59 -21.75 -4.85
CA SER A 84 2.39 -20.31 -4.96
C SER A 84 3.35 -19.45 -4.16
N ARG A 85 3.50 -18.20 -4.60
CA ARG A 85 4.19 -17.13 -3.90
C ARG A 85 3.26 -15.94 -3.82
N ILE A 86 3.12 -15.37 -2.64
CA ILE A 86 2.30 -14.19 -2.39
C ILE A 86 3.20 -13.13 -1.77
N PHE A 87 3.16 -11.93 -2.34
CA PHE A 87 3.85 -10.76 -1.83
C PHE A 87 2.83 -9.66 -1.60
N SER A 88 2.84 -9.04 -0.43
CA SER A 88 1.86 -8.02 -0.07
C SER A 88 2.52 -6.75 0.45
N ALA A 89 1.98 -5.61 0.02
CA ALA A 89 2.26 -4.32 0.63
C ALA A 89 1.50 -4.18 1.97
N PRO A 90 2.08 -3.49 2.97
CA PRO A 90 1.42 -3.27 4.26
C PRO A 90 0.24 -2.30 4.16
N LEU A 91 -0.74 -2.47 5.07
CA LEU A 91 -1.87 -1.54 5.23
C LEU A 91 -1.37 -0.16 5.60
N GLN A 92 -1.67 0.83 4.75
CA GLN A 92 -1.34 2.23 5.00
C GLN A 92 -2.57 3.11 4.81
N PHE A 93 -2.74 4.09 5.70
CA PHE A 93 -3.83 5.05 5.62
C PHE A 93 -3.75 5.83 4.30
N GLY A 94 -4.84 5.79 3.53
CA GLY A 94 -4.97 6.55 2.27
C GLY A 94 -4.34 5.87 1.04
N ALA A 95 -3.93 4.60 1.13
CA ALA A 95 -3.37 3.87 0.00
C ALA A 95 -4.08 2.53 -0.24
N SER A 96 -4.13 2.09 -1.50
CA SER A 96 -4.64 0.76 -1.88
C SER A 96 -3.58 -0.30 -1.62
N GLU A 97 -3.92 -1.34 -0.87
CA GLU A 97 -3.03 -2.47 -0.60
C GLU A 97 -2.91 -3.34 -1.85
N TRP A 98 -1.70 -3.45 -2.40
CA TRP A 98 -1.44 -4.35 -3.50
C TRP A 98 -0.93 -5.70 -2.99
N ILE A 99 -1.42 -6.76 -3.61
CA ILE A 99 -1.00 -8.13 -3.38
C ILE A 99 -0.62 -8.72 -4.73
N LEU A 100 0.64 -9.11 -4.86
CA LEU A 100 1.16 -9.88 -5.98
C LEU A 100 1.00 -11.36 -5.65
N SER A 101 0.19 -12.05 -6.44
CA SER A 101 -0.03 -13.50 -6.35
C SER A 101 0.57 -14.18 -7.56
N ILE A 102 1.44 -15.17 -7.32
CA ILE A 102 2.08 -15.99 -8.34
C ILE A 102 1.68 -17.43 -8.07
N LYS A 103 1.06 -18.07 -9.07
CA LYS A 103 0.67 -19.48 -9.03
C LYS A 103 1.51 -20.27 -10.02
N ALA A 104 1.85 -21.49 -9.63
CA ALA A 104 2.45 -22.48 -10.48
C ALA A 104 1.57 -23.72 -10.54
N GLU A 105 1.65 -24.44 -11.63
CA GLU A 105 1.10 -25.79 -11.78
C GLU A 105 2.22 -26.68 -12.31
N GLU A 106 2.36 -27.87 -11.72
CA GLU A 106 3.45 -28.79 -12.08
C GLU A 106 4.85 -28.15 -11.97
N GLY A 107 5.02 -27.19 -11.06
CA GLY A 107 6.27 -26.47 -10.83
C GLY A 107 6.56 -25.32 -11.81
N LEU A 108 5.67 -25.06 -12.78
CA LEU A 108 5.78 -23.98 -13.75
C LEU A 108 4.78 -22.87 -13.46
N ILE A 109 5.24 -21.63 -13.50
CA ILE A 109 4.40 -20.45 -13.25
C ILE A 109 3.33 -20.35 -14.35
N THR A 110 2.07 -20.40 -13.96
CA THR A 110 0.91 -20.29 -14.87
C THR A 110 0.22 -18.94 -14.79
N CYS A 111 0.30 -18.28 -13.63
CA CYS A 111 -0.36 -17.00 -13.38
C CYS A 111 0.51 -16.09 -12.52
N VAL A 112 0.62 -14.82 -12.92
CA VAL A 112 1.20 -13.72 -12.13
C VAL A 112 0.21 -12.57 -12.16
N ARG A 113 -0.32 -12.17 -11.01
CA ARG A 113 -1.35 -11.13 -10.93
C ARG A 113 -1.14 -10.20 -9.76
N ILE A 114 -1.56 -8.95 -9.93
CA ILE A 114 -1.65 -7.99 -8.82
C ILE A 114 -3.13 -7.71 -8.57
N HIS A 115 -3.56 -7.83 -7.33
CA HIS A 115 -4.92 -7.51 -6.91
C HIS A 115 -4.91 -6.71 -5.60
N THR A 116 -6.07 -6.22 -5.16
CA THR A 116 -6.18 -5.61 -3.82
C THR A 116 -6.52 -6.63 -2.74
N ALA A 117 -6.29 -6.25 -1.48
CA ALA A 117 -6.70 -7.04 -0.33
C ALA A 117 -8.22 -7.26 -0.24
N ASP A 118 -9.02 -6.31 -0.73
CA ASP A 118 -10.49 -6.40 -0.71
C ASP A 118 -11.02 -7.57 -1.54
N SER A 119 -10.38 -7.85 -2.68
CA SER A 119 -10.78 -8.95 -3.56
C SER A 119 -9.70 -9.32 -4.55
N ILE A 120 -9.50 -10.63 -4.76
CA ILE A 120 -8.69 -11.11 -5.88
C ILE A 120 -9.21 -10.67 -7.25
N ARG A 121 -10.52 -10.37 -7.36
CA ARG A 121 -11.11 -9.93 -8.62
C ARG A 121 -10.82 -8.46 -8.93
N PHE A 122 -10.34 -7.71 -7.95
CA PHE A 122 -10.11 -6.29 -8.10
C PHE A 122 -8.67 -6.03 -8.52
N HIS A 123 -8.49 -5.67 -9.79
CA HIS A 123 -7.23 -5.25 -10.37
C HIS A 123 -7.01 -3.75 -10.11
N PRO A 124 -5.93 -3.32 -9.43
CA PRO A 124 -5.65 -1.90 -9.28
C PRO A 124 -5.44 -1.23 -10.64
N GLU A 125 -6.01 -0.05 -10.85
CA GLU A 125 -5.93 0.66 -12.14
C GLU A 125 -4.48 0.94 -12.58
N ALA A 126 -3.59 1.21 -11.63
CA ALA A 126 -2.18 1.48 -11.90
C ALA A 126 -1.29 0.22 -11.97
N ALA A 127 -1.83 -0.98 -11.73
CA ALA A 127 -1.07 -2.22 -11.80
C ALA A 127 -0.97 -2.74 -13.25
N PRO A 128 0.17 -3.33 -13.65
CA PRO A 128 0.32 -3.98 -14.96
C PRO A 128 -0.69 -5.11 -15.14
N PRO A 129 -1.03 -5.50 -16.38
CA PRO A 129 -1.99 -6.57 -16.63
C PRO A 129 -1.52 -7.92 -16.06
N ASP A 130 -2.46 -8.81 -15.75
CA ASP A 130 -2.14 -10.17 -15.34
C ASP A 130 -1.33 -10.91 -16.44
N LYS A 131 -0.35 -11.73 -16.04
CA LYS A 131 0.38 -12.63 -16.94
C LYS A 131 -0.20 -14.04 -16.84
N GLY A 132 -0.46 -14.66 -17.98
CA GLY A 132 -0.89 -16.06 -18.06
C GLY A 132 -2.38 -16.26 -17.79
N GLU A 133 -2.76 -17.50 -17.48
CA GLU A 133 -4.16 -17.89 -17.28
C GLU A 133 -4.51 -17.85 -15.79
N CYS A 134 -4.87 -16.65 -15.32
CA CYS A 134 -5.24 -16.45 -13.92
C CYS A 134 -6.69 -16.87 -13.65
N SER A 135 -6.88 -18.06 -13.08
CA SER A 135 -8.18 -18.47 -12.55
C SER A 135 -8.51 -17.75 -11.23
N PHE A 136 -9.80 -17.50 -11.00
CA PHE A 136 -10.29 -16.90 -9.74
C PHE A 136 -10.63 -17.95 -8.67
N GLU A 137 -10.36 -19.22 -8.95
CA GLU A 137 -10.59 -20.33 -8.04
C GLU A 137 -9.29 -20.59 -7.24
N TRP A 138 -9.44 -20.76 -5.93
CA TRP A 138 -8.38 -21.16 -5.00
C TRP A 138 -8.82 -22.43 -4.30
#